data_AF-A0A819NYD8-F1
#
_entry.id   AF-A0A819NYD8-F1
#
_cell.length_a   1.000
_cell.length_b   1.000
_cell.length_c   1.000
_cell.angle_alpha   90.00
_cell.angle_beta   90.00
_cell.angle_gamma   90.00
#
_symmetry.space_group_name_H-M   'P 1'
#
loop_
_entity.id
_entity.type
_entity.pdbx_description
1 polymer ?
#
loop_
_entity_poly.entity_id
_entity_poly.type
_entity_poly.pdbx_seq_one_letter_code
_entity_poly.pdbx_strand_id
1 'polypeptide(L)'
;MSLIKSSKGNDRLLLDGFRYRRERTVWRCVKDKCKGRARSDGNTFKMYQDRVCQASDPDEIEKALFNYEIRTKAAECHASPRLIIHEARFKLSSDAAITNPQYNASQRVIQRIRRDENIPSEPKTFADIVIVLNFQITITNEKFILYDNNDDNRRLLIFASKEQLGFLNQCESWHCDGTFAVAPKMFEQMYSVHGSIRGKSLPLEIHLKKEFLENDVSRRTMKNLAALSFIPPQNVIEEFVRIKENASDVLDGK
;
A
#
# COMPACT_ATOMS: atom_id res chain seq x y z
N MET A 1 -14.50 31.30 7.33
CA MET A 1 -14.01 30.95 8.68
C MET A 1 -14.07 29.44 8.82
N SER A 2 -13.03 28.80 9.35
CA SER A 2 -12.98 27.33 9.47
C SER A 2 -12.20 26.89 10.71
N LEU A 3 -12.71 25.89 11.43
CA LEU A 3 -11.98 25.21 12.50
C LEU A 3 -11.41 23.90 11.93
N ILE A 4 -10.10 23.72 12.01
CA ILE A 4 -9.40 22.55 11.47
C ILE A 4 -8.46 21.95 12.51
N LYS A 5 -8.00 20.72 12.25
CA LYS A 5 -6.93 20.08 13.03
C LYS A 5 -5.60 20.25 12.33
N SER A 6 -4.57 20.61 13.11
CA SER A 6 -3.18 20.64 12.63
C SER A 6 -2.60 19.23 12.46
N SER A 7 -1.42 19.14 11.85
CA SER A 7 -0.68 17.87 11.70
C SER A 7 -0.34 17.16 13.01
N LYS A 8 -0.32 17.91 14.13
CA LYS A 8 -0.10 17.41 15.50
C LYS A 8 -1.42 17.17 16.27
N GLY A 9 -2.57 17.19 15.61
CA GLY A 9 -3.88 16.98 16.24
C GLY A 9 -4.44 18.17 17.03
N ASN A 10 -3.69 19.27 17.16
CA ASN A 10 -4.15 20.46 17.86
C ASN A 10 -5.13 21.28 17.00
N ASP A 11 -6.11 21.91 17.64
CA ASP A 11 -7.04 22.80 16.96
C ASP A 11 -6.33 24.02 16.34
N ARG A 12 -6.83 24.43 15.18
CA ARG A 12 -6.45 25.64 14.46
C ARG A 12 -7.70 26.35 13.96
N LEU A 13 -7.77 27.65 14.19
CA LEU A 13 -8.81 28.51 13.66
C LEU A 13 -8.26 29.28 12.45
N LEU A 14 -9.01 29.25 11.35
CA LEU A 14 -8.79 30.03 10.15
C LEU A 14 -9.80 31.18 10.12
N LEU A 15 -9.33 32.41 10.33
CA LEU A 15 -10.16 33.61 10.45
C LEU A 15 -9.50 34.78 9.70
N ASP A 16 -10.24 35.40 8.78
CA ASP A 16 -9.81 36.49 7.90
C ASP A 16 -8.48 36.26 7.15
N GLY A 17 -8.22 35.02 6.71
CA GLY A 17 -6.96 34.64 6.07
C GLY A 17 -5.81 34.37 7.06
N PHE A 18 -6.02 34.48 8.37
CA PHE A 18 -4.99 34.21 9.36
C PHE A 18 -5.21 32.88 10.09
N ARG A 19 -4.09 32.28 10.48
CA ARG A 19 -4.05 31.05 11.29
C ARG A 19 -3.89 31.39 12.76
N TYR A 20 -4.71 30.78 13.60
CA TYR A 20 -4.67 30.91 15.04
C TYR A 20 -4.52 29.56 15.73
N ARG A 21 -3.74 29.53 16.81
CA ARG A 21 -3.60 28.39 17.72
C ARG A 21 -4.44 28.60 18.97
N ARG A 22 -5.05 27.53 19.47
CA ARG A 22 -5.78 27.55 20.73
C ARG A 22 -4.82 27.71 21.91
N GLU A 23 -5.17 28.58 22.84
CA GLU A 23 -4.49 28.83 24.09
C GLU A 23 -5.56 29.04 25.18
N ARG A 24 -5.85 27.96 25.93
CA ARG A 24 -6.99 27.90 26.86
C ARG A 24 -8.31 28.24 26.16
N THR A 25 -8.92 29.38 26.51
CA THR A 25 -10.20 29.87 25.98
C THR A 25 -10.03 30.90 24.85
N VAL A 26 -8.78 31.20 24.45
CA VAL A 26 -8.44 32.24 23.49
C VAL A 26 -7.69 31.64 22.29
N TRP A 27 -7.81 32.28 21.15
CA TRP A 27 -7.07 31.97 19.93
C TRP A 27 -5.99 33.00 19.69
N ARG A 28 -4.73 32.55 19.61
CA ARG A 28 -3.54 33.39 19.39
C ARG A 28 -3.05 33.23 17.97
N CYS A 29 -2.73 34.34 17.29
CA CYS A 29 -2.12 34.30 15.96
C CYS A 29 -0.85 33.43 15.96
N VAL A 30 -0.66 32.61 14.92
CA VAL A 30 0.50 31.70 14.82
C VAL A 30 1.80 32.43 14.46
N LYS A 31 1.72 33.61 13.82
CA LYS A 31 2.90 34.39 13.43
C LYS A 31 3.67 34.84 14.67
N ASP A 32 5.00 34.73 14.60
CA ASP A 32 5.86 35.13 15.71
C ASP A 32 5.71 36.62 16.03
N LYS A 33 5.86 36.96 17.32
CA LYS A 33 5.69 38.31 17.88
C LYS A 33 4.30 38.96 17.65
N CYS A 34 3.35 38.28 17.02
CA CYS A 34 2.01 38.82 16.80
C CYS A 34 1.15 38.76 18.08
N LYS A 35 0.56 39.91 18.44
CA LYS A 35 -0.35 40.04 19.59
C LYS A 35 -1.82 39.81 19.23
N GLY A 36 -2.16 39.52 17.97
CA GLY A 36 -3.55 39.28 17.56
C GLY A 36 -4.22 38.16 18.35
N ARG A 37 -5.44 38.41 18.85
CA ARG A 37 -6.26 37.44 19.59
C ARG A 37 -7.71 37.42 19.11
N ALA A 38 -8.27 36.22 19.07
CA ALA A 38 -9.69 36.00 18.82
C ALA A 38 -10.31 35.16 19.94
N ARG A 39 -11.61 35.31 20.17
CA ARG A 39 -12.39 34.50 21.11
C ARG A 39 -13.65 34.02 20.39
N SER A 40 -14.14 32.85 20.78
CA SER A 40 -15.46 32.39 20.37
C SER A 40 -16.51 32.97 21.31
N ASP A 41 -17.59 33.51 20.76
CA ASP A 41 -18.76 33.98 21.51
C ASP A 41 -19.91 32.93 21.53
N GLY A 42 -19.59 31.66 21.29
CA GLY A 42 -20.53 30.55 21.26
C GLY A 42 -20.99 30.19 19.84
N ASN A 43 -21.24 31.18 18.98
CA ASN A 43 -21.65 30.96 17.58
C ASN A 43 -20.66 31.51 16.56
N THR A 44 -19.91 32.56 16.89
CA THR A 44 -18.95 33.21 15.98
C THR A 44 -17.59 33.37 16.64
N PHE A 45 -16.58 33.68 15.83
CA PHE A 45 -15.27 34.06 16.33
C PHE A 45 -15.05 35.53 16.03
N LYS A 46 -14.81 36.30 17.08
CA LYS A 46 -14.52 37.73 16.95
C LYS A 46 -13.09 37.99 17.39
N MET A 47 -12.42 38.83 16.61
CA MET A 47 -11.18 39.44 17.07
C MET A 47 -11.49 40.41 18.20
N TYR A 48 -10.70 40.33 19.26
CA TYR A 48 -10.79 41.29 20.37
C TYR A 48 -9.45 41.98 20.65
N GLN A 49 -8.38 41.54 19.98
CA GLN A 49 -7.10 42.25 19.97
C GLN A 49 -6.55 42.26 18.54
N ASP A 50 -6.24 43.45 18.06
CA ASP A 50 -5.81 43.68 16.69
C ASP A 50 -4.48 43.00 16.36
N ARG A 51 -4.35 42.67 15.08
CA ARG A 51 -3.16 42.05 14.50
C ARG A 51 -2.17 43.16 14.11
N VAL A 52 -0.92 43.02 14.56
CA VAL A 52 0.23 43.75 14.02
C VAL A 52 1.23 42.70 13.53
N CYS A 53 0.99 42.18 12.32
CA CYS A 53 1.87 41.22 11.67
C CYS A 53 1.81 41.38 10.16
N GLN A 54 2.75 40.73 9.46
CA GLN A 54 2.73 40.66 8.00
C GLN A 54 1.38 40.16 7.48
N ALA A 55 1.00 40.60 6.28
CA ALA A 55 -0.24 40.22 5.61
C ALA A 55 -0.44 38.69 5.57
N SER A 56 -1.71 38.30 5.57
CA SER A 56 -2.12 36.91 5.34
C SER A 56 -1.52 36.41 4.02
N ASP A 57 -1.07 35.16 4.02
CA ASP A 57 -0.69 34.45 2.80
C ASP A 57 -1.83 33.46 2.47
N PRO A 58 -2.63 33.71 1.42
CA PRO A 58 -3.72 32.82 1.01
C PRO A 58 -3.24 31.37 0.78
N ASP A 59 -2.03 31.19 0.25
CA ASP A 59 -1.46 29.88 -0.02
C ASP A 59 -1.24 29.09 1.28
N GLU A 60 -0.85 29.75 2.36
CA GLU A 60 -0.68 29.09 3.67
C GLU A 60 -2.01 28.58 4.24
N ILE A 61 -3.11 29.28 3.95
CA ILE A 61 -4.46 28.90 4.37
C ILE A 61 -4.96 27.73 3.55
N GLU A 62 -4.84 27.82 2.23
CA GLU A 62 -5.21 26.74 1.32
C GLU A 62 -4.40 25.47 1.58
N LYS A 63 -3.09 25.58 1.82
CA LYS A 63 -2.23 24.47 2.24
C LYS A 63 -2.66 23.86 3.57
N ALA A 64 -3.13 24.66 4.52
CA ALA A 64 -3.63 24.15 5.79
C ALA A 64 -4.95 23.39 5.61
N LEU A 65 -5.86 23.90 4.77
CA LEU A 65 -7.11 23.23 4.41
C LEU A 65 -6.87 21.92 3.64
N PHE A 66 -5.97 21.94 2.66
CA PHE A 66 -5.56 20.75 1.92
C PHE A 66 -5.02 19.65 2.85
N ASN A 67 -4.08 20.00 3.73
CA ASN A 67 -3.51 19.05 4.68
C ASN A 67 -4.54 18.54 5.67
N TYR A 68 -5.53 19.35 6.05
CA TYR A 68 -6.63 18.91 6.88
C TYR A 68 -7.51 17.90 6.15
N GLU A 69 -7.93 18.22 4.91
CA GLU A 69 -8.81 17.35 4.12
C GLU A 69 -8.18 15.98 3.82
N ILE A 70 -6.92 15.93 3.36
CA ILE A 70 -6.28 14.64 3.06
C ILE A 70 -6.20 13.75 4.31
N ARG A 71 -6.02 14.34 5.50
CA ARG A 71 -5.90 13.60 6.75
C ARG A 71 -7.25 13.09 7.22
N THR A 72 -8.28 13.91 7.15
CA THR A 72 -9.66 13.54 7.47
C THR A 72 -10.13 12.40 6.55
N LYS A 73 -10.00 12.57 5.23
CA LYS A 73 -10.35 11.51 4.26
C LYS A 73 -9.52 10.24 4.45
N ALA A 74 -8.24 10.35 4.75
CA ALA A 74 -7.40 9.18 5.00
C ALA A 74 -7.87 8.34 6.19
N ALA A 75 -8.43 8.98 7.23
CA ALA A 75 -8.95 8.33 8.43
C ALA A 75 -10.37 7.78 8.25
N GLU A 76 -11.20 8.43 7.42
CA GLU A 76 -12.63 8.11 7.29
C GLU A 76 -12.97 7.18 6.11
N CYS A 77 -12.08 7.05 5.11
CA CYS A 77 -12.36 6.23 3.93
C CYS A 77 -11.17 5.38 3.48
N HIS A 78 -11.43 4.38 2.63
CA HIS A 78 -10.43 3.48 2.04
C HIS A 78 -10.04 3.83 0.60
N ALA A 79 -10.49 4.98 0.06
CA ALA A 79 -10.14 5.44 -1.29
C ALA A 79 -8.61 5.50 -1.51
N SER A 80 -8.13 5.27 -2.74
CA SER A 80 -6.68 5.27 -2.99
C SER A 80 -6.04 6.63 -2.67
N PRO A 81 -4.75 6.68 -2.24
CA PRO A 81 -4.06 7.93 -1.98
C PRO A 81 -4.12 8.91 -3.17
N ARG A 82 -4.07 8.37 -4.39
CA ARG A 82 -4.14 9.14 -5.63
C ARG A 82 -5.47 9.89 -5.75
N LEU A 83 -6.59 9.22 -5.49
CA LEU A 83 -7.92 9.82 -5.56
C LEU A 83 -8.09 10.90 -4.48
N ILE A 84 -7.71 10.61 -3.23
CA ILE A 84 -7.80 11.57 -2.11
C ILE A 84 -6.99 12.84 -2.41
N ILE A 85 -5.76 12.68 -2.88
CA ILE A 85 -4.90 13.82 -3.22
C ILE A 85 -5.48 14.61 -4.39
N HIS A 86 -6.00 13.93 -5.41
CA HIS A 86 -6.59 14.56 -6.59
C HIS A 86 -7.81 15.41 -6.21
N GLU A 87 -8.76 14.86 -5.47
CA GLU A 87 -9.96 15.58 -5.03
C GLU A 87 -9.63 16.77 -4.13
N ALA A 88 -8.67 16.60 -3.22
CA ALA A 88 -8.24 17.70 -2.34
C ALA A 88 -7.50 18.79 -3.14
N ARG A 89 -6.75 18.42 -4.19
CA ARG A 89 -6.07 19.38 -5.09
C ARG A 89 -7.05 20.18 -5.94
N PHE A 90 -8.18 19.59 -6.33
CA PHE A 90 -9.19 20.28 -7.15
C PHE A 90 -9.82 21.50 -6.44
N LYS A 91 -9.67 21.59 -5.12
CA LYS A 91 -10.16 22.71 -4.30
C LYS A 91 -9.16 23.83 -4.09
N LEU A 92 -7.93 23.67 -4.59
CA LEU A 92 -6.88 24.68 -4.51
C LEU A 92 -6.98 25.67 -5.67
N SER A 93 -6.56 26.91 -5.43
CA SER A 93 -6.26 27.85 -6.51
C SER A 93 -5.04 27.39 -7.33
N SER A 94 -4.90 27.91 -8.55
CA SER A 94 -3.78 27.58 -9.43
C SER A 94 -2.42 27.90 -8.80
N ASP A 95 -2.33 29.02 -8.08
CA ASP A 95 -1.09 29.47 -7.44
C ASP A 95 -0.74 28.59 -6.22
N ALA A 96 -1.73 28.31 -5.36
CA ALA A 96 -1.52 27.42 -4.23
C ALA A 96 -1.20 25.99 -4.65
N ALA A 97 -1.74 25.50 -5.78
CA ALA A 97 -1.44 24.17 -6.30
C ALA A 97 0.05 23.99 -6.65
N ILE A 98 0.74 25.06 -7.04
CA ILE A 98 2.18 25.08 -7.32
C ILE A 98 3.00 24.99 -6.03
N THR A 99 2.57 25.68 -4.96
CA THR A 99 3.30 25.77 -3.67
C THR A 99 2.94 24.67 -2.67
N ASN A 100 1.94 23.85 -2.97
CA ASN A 100 1.43 22.74 -2.14
C ASN A 100 2.43 21.56 -2.06
N PRO A 101 2.40 20.71 -1.00
CA PRO A 101 3.29 19.57 -0.90
C PRO A 101 3.23 18.66 -2.13
N GLN A 102 4.41 18.18 -2.54
CA GLN A 102 4.54 17.23 -3.62
C GLN A 102 3.74 15.96 -3.33
N TYR A 103 3.25 15.33 -4.39
CA TYR A 103 2.40 14.12 -4.32
C TYR A 103 2.93 13.06 -3.34
N ASN A 104 4.24 12.77 -3.41
CA ASN A 104 4.90 11.77 -2.55
C ASN A 104 4.80 12.12 -1.05
N ALA A 105 4.89 13.40 -0.69
CA ALA A 105 4.75 13.83 0.70
C ALA A 105 3.32 13.60 1.21
N SER A 106 2.31 13.97 0.41
CA SER A 106 0.90 13.74 0.72
C SER A 106 0.57 12.25 0.80
N GLN A 107 1.12 11.44 -0.11
CA GLN A 107 0.94 9.98 -0.10
C GLN A 107 1.48 9.36 1.19
N ARG A 108 2.68 9.77 1.64
CA ARG A 108 3.26 9.29 2.90
C ARG A 108 2.41 9.67 4.11
N VAL A 109 1.77 10.85 4.11
CA VAL A 109 0.84 11.26 5.18
C VAL A 109 -0.36 10.32 5.23
N ILE A 110 -0.97 10.01 4.09
CA ILE A 110 -2.13 9.10 4.01
C ILE A 110 -1.73 7.69 4.48
N GLN A 111 -0.61 7.16 3.97
CA GLN A 111 -0.09 5.85 4.36
C GLN A 111 0.19 5.77 5.87
N ARG A 112 0.72 6.85 6.47
CA ARG A 112 0.98 6.89 7.92
C ARG A 112 -0.30 6.88 8.74
N ILE A 113 -1.35 7.58 8.30
CA ILE A 113 -2.65 7.59 9.00
C ILE A 113 -3.32 6.23 8.94
N ARG A 114 -3.21 5.56 7.79
CA ARG A 114 -3.76 4.21 7.57
C ARG A 114 -2.84 3.09 8.02
N ARG A 115 -1.67 3.42 8.57
CA ARG A 115 -0.75 2.40 9.06
C ARG A 115 -1.42 1.74 10.25
N ASP A 116 -1.87 0.52 10.04
CA ASP A 116 -2.23 -0.38 11.13
C ASP A 116 -0.95 -0.75 11.87
N GLU A 117 -0.94 -0.58 13.20
CA GLU A 117 0.19 -0.93 14.06
C GLU A 117 0.50 -2.43 14.02
N ASN A 118 -0.48 -3.24 13.61
CA ASN A 118 -0.32 -4.67 13.39
C ASN A 118 0.36 -5.02 12.05
N ILE A 119 0.58 -4.04 11.17
CA ILE A 119 1.37 -4.25 9.94
C ILE A 119 2.85 -4.13 10.29
N PRO A 120 3.64 -5.20 10.17
CA PRO A 120 5.06 -5.18 10.49
C PRO A 120 5.81 -4.25 9.54
N SER A 121 6.96 -3.75 10.02
CA SER A 121 7.88 -3.02 9.16
C SER A 121 8.42 -3.92 8.06
N GLU A 122 8.83 -3.33 6.94
CA GLU A 122 9.44 -4.08 5.84
C GLU A 122 10.67 -4.87 6.36
N PRO A 123 10.70 -6.20 6.18
CA PRO A 123 11.79 -7.04 6.68
C PRO A 123 13.09 -6.70 5.93
N LYS A 124 14.22 -6.76 6.64
CA LYS A 124 15.55 -6.50 6.06
C LYS A 124 16.30 -7.77 5.72
N THR A 125 15.97 -8.87 6.41
CA THR A 125 16.52 -10.21 6.24
C THR A 125 15.38 -11.24 6.24
N PHE A 126 15.61 -12.47 5.77
CA PHE A 126 14.57 -13.51 5.84
C PHE A 126 14.28 -13.96 7.28
N ALA A 127 15.27 -13.87 8.18
CA ALA A 127 15.08 -14.10 9.60
C ALA A 127 14.09 -13.09 10.22
N ASP A 128 13.99 -11.88 9.67
CA ASP A 128 13.00 -10.87 10.10
C ASP A 128 11.58 -11.18 9.62
N ILE A 129 11.40 -12.12 8.68
CA ILE A 129 10.08 -12.50 8.17
C ILE A 129 9.40 -13.39 9.21
N VAL A 130 8.62 -12.75 10.08
CA VAL A 130 7.71 -13.42 11.01
C VAL A 130 6.30 -13.19 10.52
N ILE A 131 5.69 -14.23 9.93
CA ILE A 131 4.33 -14.14 9.42
C ILE A 131 3.36 -14.44 10.56
N VAL A 132 2.79 -13.40 11.16
CA VAL A 132 1.82 -13.50 12.26
C VAL A 132 0.50 -14.12 11.80
N LEU A 133 -0.25 -14.72 12.73
CA LEU A 133 -1.43 -15.56 12.45
C LEU A 133 -2.46 -14.88 11.53
N ASN A 134 -2.71 -13.59 11.71
CA ASN A 134 -3.63 -12.78 10.91
C ASN A 134 -3.21 -12.65 9.43
N PHE A 135 -1.95 -12.91 9.08
CA PHE A 135 -1.48 -12.99 7.70
C PHE A 135 -1.35 -14.42 7.18
N GLN A 136 -1.52 -15.42 8.04
CA GLN A 136 -1.53 -16.82 7.63
C GLN A 136 -2.91 -17.30 7.16
N ILE A 137 -3.95 -16.49 7.39
CA ILE A 137 -5.35 -16.84 7.12
C ILE A 137 -6.05 -15.81 6.22
N THR A 138 -7.07 -16.26 5.49
CA THR A 138 -7.97 -15.40 4.71
C THR A 138 -8.95 -14.67 5.61
N ILE A 139 -9.72 -13.71 5.05
CA ILE A 139 -10.84 -13.07 5.74
C ILE A 139 -11.96 -14.04 6.16
N THR A 140 -11.99 -15.23 5.57
CA THR A 140 -12.92 -16.32 5.89
C THR A 140 -12.32 -17.33 6.88
N ASN A 141 -11.19 -16.99 7.53
CA ASN A 141 -10.44 -17.85 8.46
C ASN A 141 -9.90 -19.14 7.84
N GLU A 142 -9.63 -19.17 6.53
CA GLU A 142 -8.97 -20.31 5.90
C GLU A 142 -7.45 -20.13 5.88
N LYS A 143 -6.70 -21.23 6.04
CA LYS A 143 -5.25 -21.21 5.87
C LYS A 143 -4.89 -20.76 4.46
N PHE A 144 -4.03 -19.75 4.36
CA PHE A 144 -3.62 -19.13 3.10
C PHE A 144 -2.13 -19.34 2.79
N ILE A 145 -1.28 -19.48 3.81
CA ILE A 145 0.11 -19.88 3.61
C ILE A 145 0.15 -21.40 3.52
N LEU A 146 0.25 -21.91 2.30
CA LEU A 146 0.29 -23.34 2.05
C LEU A 146 1.60 -23.95 2.54
N TYR A 147 2.71 -23.28 2.25
CA TYR A 147 4.05 -23.74 2.58
C TYR A 147 5.02 -22.59 2.88
N ASP A 148 5.86 -22.81 3.88
CA ASP A 148 6.99 -21.96 4.26
C ASP A 148 8.11 -22.89 4.75
N ASN A 149 9.27 -22.85 4.09
CA ASN A 149 10.41 -23.66 4.48
C ASN A 149 11.18 -23.10 5.68
N ASN A 150 10.86 -21.88 6.15
CA ASN A 150 11.55 -21.18 7.25
C ASN A 150 13.08 -21.13 7.10
N ASP A 151 13.59 -21.05 5.87
CA ASP A 151 15.04 -20.92 5.62
C ASP A 151 15.44 -19.43 5.66
N ASP A 152 16.38 -19.08 6.54
CA ASP A 152 16.85 -17.72 6.77
C ASP A 152 17.71 -17.13 5.62
N ASN A 153 18.06 -17.96 4.64
CA ASN A 153 18.88 -17.56 3.49
C ASN A 153 18.13 -17.75 2.17
N ARG A 154 17.32 -18.82 2.05
CA ARG A 154 16.63 -19.27 0.85
C ARG A 154 15.17 -19.57 1.16
N ARG A 155 14.43 -18.54 1.58
CA ARG A 155 13.02 -18.72 1.93
C ARG A 155 12.17 -18.98 0.68
N LEU A 156 11.33 -20.00 0.75
CA LEU A 156 10.30 -20.33 -0.22
C LEU A 156 8.94 -20.20 0.47
N LEU A 157 8.10 -19.32 -0.06
CA LEU A 157 6.73 -19.13 0.40
C LEU A 157 5.75 -19.48 -0.73
N ILE A 158 4.75 -20.31 -0.40
CA ILE A 158 3.66 -20.66 -1.31
C ILE A 158 2.35 -20.24 -0.67
N PHE A 159 1.59 -19.42 -1.40
CA PHE A 159 0.32 -18.87 -0.96
C PHE A 159 -0.82 -19.48 -1.78
N ALA A 160 -1.70 -20.20 -1.11
CA ALA A 160 -2.91 -20.75 -1.69
C ALA A 160 -3.91 -21.13 -0.58
N SER A 161 -5.19 -20.83 -0.79
CA SER A 161 -6.29 -21.40 -0.02
C SER A 161 -6.75 -22.73 -0.61
N LYS A 162 -7.51 -23.49 0.19
CA LYS A 162 -8.15 -24.73 -0.27
C LYS A 162 -9.13 -24.47 -1.42
N GLU A 163 -9.84 -23.34 -1.38
CA GLU A 163 -10.75 -22.92 -2.46
C GLU A 163 -9.99 -22.67 -3.76
N GLN A 164 -8.87 -21.94 -3.72
CA GLN A 164 -8.04 -21.67 -4.91
C GLN A 164 -7.50 -22.97 -5.52
N LEU A 165 -7.01 -23.89 -4.70
CA LEU A 165 -6.54 -25.20 -5.16
C LEU A 165 -7.69 -26.02 -5.78
N GLY A 166 -8.86 -26.02 -5.15
CA GLY A 166 -10.05 -26.69 -5.66
C GLY A 166 -10.56 -26.07 -6.96
N PHE A 167 -10.42 -24.75 -7.13
CA PHE A 167 -10.75 -24.04 -8.35
C PHE A 167 -9.77 -24.41 -9.48
N LEU A 168 -8.45 -24.35 -9.23
CA LEU A 168 -7.43 -24.73 -10.20
C LEU A 168 -7.60 -26.18 -10.66
N ASN A 169 -7.98 -27.10 -9.77
CA ASN A 169 -8.26 -28.48 -10.11
C ASN A 169 -9.45 -28.67 -11.06
N GLN A 170 -10.36 -27.70 -11.15
CA GLN A 170 -11.50 -27.72 -12.07
C GLN A 170 -11.22 -27.00 -13.40
N CYS A 171 -10.11 -26.26 -13.51
CA CYS A 171 -9.74 -25.56 -14.73
C CYS A 171 -9.24 -26.55 -15.78
N GLU A 172 -9.58 -26.34 -17.05
CA GLU A 172 -9.07 -27.19 -18.13
C GLU A 172 -7.60 -26.89 -18.46
N SER A 173 -7.19 -25.63 -18.28
CA SER A 173 -5.84 -25.14 -18.51
C SER A 173 -5.40 -24.18 -17.41
N TRP A 174 -4.09 -24.10 -17.20
CA TRP A 174 -3.45 -23.16 -16.28
C TRP A 174 -2.66 -22.11 -17.06
N HIS A 175 -2.41 -20.96 -16.46
CA HIS A 175 -1.56 -19.92 -17.02
C HIS A 175 -0.55 -19.54 -15.97
N CYS A 176 0.72 -19.87 -16.21
CA CYS A 176 1.79 -19.57 -15.28
C CYS A 176 2.62 -18.38 -15.79
N ASP A 177 2.89 -17.40 -14.93
CA ASP A 177 3.78 -16.28 -15.24
C ASP A 177 4.74 -15.99 -14.08
N GLY A 178 5.99 -15.72 -14.40
CA GLY A 178 7.05 -15.39 -13.45
C GLY A 178 7.47 -13.93 -13.61
N THR A 179 7.07 -13.07 -12.68
CA THR A 179 7.34 -11.62 -12.73
C THR A 179 8.46 -11.23 -11.76
N PHE A 180 9.50 -10.57 -12.28
CA PHE A 180 10.60 -10.01 -11.47
C PHE A 180 10.27 -8.60 -10.96
N ALA A 181 9.56 -7.80 -11.75
CA ALA A 181 9.30 -6.39 -11.46
C ALA A 181 8.38 -6.14 -10.25
N VAL A 182 7.62 -7.16 -9.83
CA VAL A 182 6.60 -7.06 -8.77
C VAL A 182 7.02 -7.84 -7.52
N ALA A 183 8.15 -8.55 -7.56
CA ALA A 183 8.62 -9.32 -6.41
C ALA A 183 8.94 -8.38 -5.23
N PRO A 184 8.53 -8.73 -3.99
CA PRO A 184 8.92 -7.97 -2.80
C PRO A 184 10.44 -7.91 -2.71
N LYS A 185 11.04 -6.81 -2.24
CA LYS A 185 12.50 -6.58 -2.27
C LYS A 185 13.39 -7.74 -1.80
N MET A 186 12.89 -8.55 -0.85
CA MET A 186 13.58 -9.72 -0.31
C MET A 186 13.54 -10.95 -1.24
N PHE A 187 12.59 -11.01 -2.16
CA PHE A 187 12.40 -12.03 -3.18
C PHE A 187 12.75 -11.45 -4.54
N GLU A 188 13.32 -12.25 -5.44
CA GLU A 188 13.69 -11.75 -6.76
C GLU A 188 12.64 -12.05 -7.81
N GLN A 189 11.84 -13.09 -7.60
CA GLN A 189 10.82 -13.49 -8.56
C GLN A 189 9.54 -13.93 -7.84
N MET A 190 8.40 -13.46 -8.36
CA MET A 190 7.08 -13.95 -8.00
C MET A 190 6.55 -14.78 -9.18
N TYR A 191 6.26 -16.04 -8.94
CA TYR A 191 5.51 -16.89 -9.84
C TYR A 191 4.04 -16.87 -9.48
N SER A 192 3.18 -16.80 -10.49
CA SER A 192 1.74 -16.91 -10.32
C SER A 192 1.19 -17.99 -11.24
N VAL A 193 0.22 -18.75 -10.75
CA VAL A 193 -0.53 -19.77 -11.49
C VAL A 193 -1.98 -19.34 -11.49
N HIS A 194 -2.56 -19.19 -12.68
CA HIS A 194 -3.94 -18.76 -12.86
C HIS A 194 -4.72 -19.86 -13.56
N GLY A 195 -5.98 -20.03 -13.17
CA GLY A 195 -6.92 -20.85 -13.93
C GLY A 195 -8.12 -20.00 -14.34
N SER A 196 -8.85 -20.40 -15.38
CA SER A 196 -10.08 -19.73 -15.80
C SER A 196 -11.23 -20.71 -15.90
N ILE A 197 -12.36 -20.37 -15.28
CA ILE A 197 -13.63 -21.12 -15.43
C ILE A 197 -14.73 -20.10 -15.70
N ARG A 198 -15.38 -20.21 -16.87
CA ARG A 198 -16.53 -19.36 -17.25
C ARG A 198 -16.25 -17.85 -17.08
N GLY A 199 -15.03 -17.42 -17.39
CA GLY A 199 -14.62 -16.01 -17.30
C GLY A 199 -14.24 -15.52 -15.89
N LYS A 200 -14.25 -16.38 -14.87
CA LYS A 200 -13.64 -16.09 -13.56
C LYS A 200 -12.20 -16.60 -13.54
N SER A 201 -11.27 -15.78 -13.04
CA SER A 201 -9.87 -16.15 -12.84
C SER A 201 -9.50 -16.01 -11.37
N LEU A 202 -8.84 -17.03 -10.80
CA LEU A 202 -8.29 -16.99 -9.44
C LEU A 202 -6.78 -17.28 -9.50
N PRO A 203 -5.93 -16.39 -8.96
CA PRO A 203 -4.50 -16.60 -8.91
C PRO A 203 -4.08 -17.46 -7.71
N LEU A 204 -3.01 -18.23 -7.88
CA LEU A 204 -2.15 -18.81 -6.84
C LEU A 204 -0.77 -18.18 -6.98
N GLU A 205 -0.08 -17.87 -5.87
CA GLU A 205 1.20 -17.14 -5.89
C GLU A 205 2.33 -17.90 -5.16
N ILE A 206 3.52 -17.86 -5.73
CA ILE A 206 4.76 -18.51 -5.28
C ILE A 206 5.88 -17.47 -5.30
N HIS A 207 6.61 -17.29 -4.20
CA HIS A 207 7.70 -16.30 -4.11
C HIS A 207 9.07 -16.99 -3.97
N LEU A 208 10.04 -16.59 -4.80
CA LEU A 208 11.37 -17.21 -4.95
C LEU A 208 12.53 -16.19 -4.89
N LYS A 209 13.72 -16.66 -4.50
CA LYS A 209 14.99 -15.91 -4.50
C LYS A 209 15.94 -16.37 -5.62
N LYS A 210 16.93 -15.56 -5.99
CA LYS A 210 17.99 -15.84 -6.98
C LYS A 210 18.67 -17.19 -6.85
N GLU A 211 18.95 -17.61 -5.63
CA GLU A 211 19.74 -18.83 -5.38
C GLU A 211 18.95 -20.11 -5.74
N PHE A 212 17.61 -20.04 -5.82
CA PHE A 212 16.77 -21.08 -6.43
C PHE A 212 16.83 -21.06 -7.96
N LEU A 213 17.21 -19.94 -8.58
CA LEU A 213 17.52 -19.84 -10.00
C LEU A 213 18.98 -20.19 -10.32
N GLU A 214 19.89 -20.10 -9.34
CA GLU A 214 21.28 -20.56 -9.43
C GLU A 214 21.41 -22.07 -9.19
N ASN A 215 20.45 -22.68 -8.50
CA ASN A 215 20.30 -24.12 -8.46
C ASN A 215 19.64 -24.62 -9.76
N ASP A 216 20.41 -25.28 -10.61
CA ASP A 216 19.95 -25.76 -11.93
C ASP A 216 18.68 -26.63 -11.84
N VAL A 217 18.55 -27.45 -10.80
CA VAL A 217 17.38 -28.32 -10.62
C VAL A 217 16.14 -27.49 -10.32
N SER A 218 16.25 -26.51 -9.42
CA SER A 218 15.15 -25.62 -9.06
C SER A 218 14.78 -24.66 -10.21
N ARG A 219 15.77 -24.09 -10.91
CA ARG A 219 15.55 -23.27 -12.10
C ARG A 219 14.81 -24.04 -13.20
N ARG A 220 15.26 -25.26 -13.52
CA ARG A 220 14.60 -26.15 -14.48
C ARG A 220 13.21 -26.53 -14.03
N THR A 221 13.03 -26.89 -12.75
CA THR A 221 11.72 -27.20 -12.16
C THR A 221 10.72 -26.04 -12.35
N MET A 222 11.14 -24.80 -12.14
CA MET A 222 10.27 -23.63 -12.32
C MET A 222 9.97 -23.30 -13.79
N LYS A 223 10.94 -23.50 -14.70
CA LYS A 223 10.70 -23.39 -16.14
C LYS A 223 9.75 -24.47 -16.64
N ASN A 224 9.88 -25.68 -16.14
CA ASN A 224 8.95 -26.78 -16.42
C ASN A 224 7.53 -26.43 -15.92
N LEU A 225 7.43 -25.69 -14.82
CA LEU A 225 6.15 -25.19 -14.31
C LEU A 225 5.43 -24.22 -15.27
N ALA A 226 6.19 -23.43 -16.04
CA ALA A 226 5.62 -22.60 -17.10
C ALA A 226 5.11 -23.45 -18.28
N ALA A 227 5.80 -24.55 -18.61
CA ALA A 227 5.37 -25.48 -19.65
C ALA A 227 4.08 -26.26 -19.26
N LEU A 228 3.84 -26.44 -17.96
CA LEU A 228 2.61 -27.05 -17.44
C LEU A 228 1.34 -26.23 -17.68
N SER A 229 1.45 -24.96 -18.07
CA SER A 229 0.30 -24.09 -18.39
C SER A 229 -0.65 -24.74 -19.42
N PHE A 230 -0.11 -25.52 -20.35
CA PHE A 230 -0.87 -26.10 -21.45
C PHE A 230 -1.35 -27.54 -21.19
N ILE A 231 -1.25 -28.00 -19.94
CA ILE A 231 -1.47 -29.40 -19.56
C ILE A 231 -2.70 -29.50 -18.67
N PRO A 232 -3.65 -30.42 -18.96
CA PRO A 232 -4.81 -30.64 -18.11
C PRO A 232 -4.40 -31.00 -16.68
N PRO A 233 -5.07 -30.48 -15.62
CA PRO A 233 -4.65 -30.67 -14.23
C PRO A 233 -4.44 -32.12 -13.82
N GLN A 234 -5.29 -33.03 -14.30
CA GLN A 234 -5.20 -34.45 -14.03
C GLN A 234 -3.89 -35.09 -14.48
N ASN A 235 -3.20 -34.48 -15.45
CA ASN A 235 -1.98 -35.00 -16.06
C ASN A 235 -0.74 -34.23 -15.60
N VAL A 236 -0.89 -33.18 -14.78
CA VAL A 236 0.20 -32.26 -14.41
C VAL A 236 1.37 -32.99 -13.76
N ILE A 237 1.14 -33.96 -12.86
CA ILE A 237 2.24 -34.68 -12.20
C ILE A 237 3.01 -35.55 -13.21
N GLU A 238 2.29 -36.33 -14.01
CA GLU A 238 2.90 -37.23 -15.00
C GLU A 238 3.67 -36.45 -16.06
N GLU A 239 3.07 -35.39 -16.61
CA GLU A 239 3.70 -34.56 -17.61
C GLU A 239 4.82 -33.70 -17.05
N PHE A 240 4.75 -33.25 -15.80
CA PHE A 240 5.89 -32.59 -15.15
C PHE A 240 7.11 -33.50 -15.08
N VAL A 241 6.91 -34.77 -14.74
CA VAL A 241 7.98 -35.79 -14.75
C VAL A 241 8.49 -35.99 -16.17
N ARG A 242 7.60 -36.15 -17.17
CA ARG A 242 7.99 -36.30 -18.59
C ARG A 242 8.75 -35.10 -19.14
N ILE A 243 8.35 -33.87 -18.81
CA ILE A 243 9.05 -32.64 -19.20
C ILE A 243 10.42 -32.58 -18.53
N LYS A 244 10.51 -32.95 -17.25
CA LYS A 244 11.78 -33.01 -16.52
C LYS A 244 12.75 -34.03 -17.13
N GLU A 245 12.24 -35.16 -17.61
CA GLU A 245 13.03 -36.22 -18.24
C GLU A 245 13.42 -35.92 -19.69
N ASN A 246 12.51 -35.34 -20.49
CA ASN A 246 12.67 -35.26 -21.96
C ASN A 246 12.96 -33.86 -22.51
N ALA A 247 12.71 -32.79 -21.75
CA ALA A 247 12.83 -31.41 -22.23
C ALA A 247 13.80 -30.55 -21.41
N SER A 248 14.62 -31.18 -20.56
CA SER A 248 15.55 -30.45 -19.67
C SER A 248 16.51 -29.53 -20.43
N ASP A 249 16.92 -29.91 -21.64
CA ASP A 249 17.86 -29.16 -22.49
C ASP A 249 17.18 -28.05 -23.33
N VAL A 250 15.90 -28.21 -23.67
CA VAL A 250 15.16 -27.28 -24.55
C VAL A 250 14.73 -26.03 -23.78
N LEU A 251 14.40 -26.19 -22.49
CA LEU A 251 14.01 -25.08 -21.62
C LEU A 251 15.23 -24.31 -21.09
N ASP A 252 16.45 -24.81 -21.29
CA ASP A 252 17.65 -24.16 -20.78
C ASP A 252 18.05 -22.89 -21.53
N GLY A 253 17.53 -22.68 -22.74
CA GLY A 253 17.74 -21.45 -23.51
C GLY A 253 19.21 -21.23 -23.83
N LYS A 254 19.73 -21.97 -24.82
CA LYS A 254 20.66 -21.36 -25.77
C LYS A 254 19.85 -20.72 -26.90
#